data_AF-A0AAD4CIP9-F1
#
_entry.id   AF-A0AAD4CIP9-F1
#
_cell.length_a   1.000
_cell.length_b   1.000
_cell.length_c   1.000
_cell.angle_alpha   90.00
_cell.angle_beta   90.00
_cell.angle_gamma   90.00
#
_symmetry.space_group_name_H-M   'P 1'
#
loop_
_entity.id
_entity.type
_entity.pdbx_description
1 polymer ?
#
loop_
_entity_poly.entity_id
_entity_poly.type
_entity_poly.pdbx_seq_one_letter_code
_entity_poly.pdbx_strand_id
1 'polypeptide(L)' 'MAMKQSINTVNVSSPLFSEATLHGGIVYCTGKVGRNLRTGELVSDDVAEQTTAAIRLLESVLHAAVSNISKILKVGFIP' A
#
# COMPACT_ATOMS: atom_id res chain seq x y z
N MET A 1 -17.86 -16.83 -9.93
CA MET A 1 -17.30 -15.46 -9.97
C MET A 1 -16.35 -15.32 -8.79
N ALA A 2 -15.18 -14.70 -8.95
CA ALA A 2 -14.27 -14.48 -7.83
C ALA A 2 -14.84 -13.41 -6.89
N MET A 3 -14.71 -13.61 -5.58
CA MET A 3 -15.19 -12.64 -4.59
C MET A 3 -14.22 -11.46 -4.50
N LYS A 4 -14.76 -10.24 -4.47
CA LYS A 4 -13.99 -9.02 -4.18
C LYS A 4 -13.86 -8.88 -2.67
N GLN A 5 -12.63 -8.68 -2.18
CA GLN A 5 -12.35 -8.43 -0.77
C GLN A 5 -11.52 -7.15 -0.61
N SER A 6 -11.98 -6.23 0.23
CA SER A 6 -11.20 -5.05 0.64
C SER A 6 -10.16 -5.41 1.70
N ILE A 7 -8.96 -4.86 1.56
CA ILE A 7 -7.84 -5.04 2.48
C ILE A 7 -7.45 -3.67 3.03
N ASN A 8 -7.38 -3.55 4.36
CA ASN A 8 -6.95 -2.35 5.07
C ASN A 8 -6.04 -2.76 6.24
N THR A 9 -4.97 -2.00 6.46
CA THR A 9 -4.08 -2.18 7.62
C THR A 9 -4.67 -1.52 8.87
N VAL A 10 -4.19 -1.95 10.04
CA VAL A 10 -4.66 -1.44 11.33
C VAL A 10 -4.41 0.07 11.41
N ASN A 11 -5.43 0.83 11.84
CA ASN A 11 -5.44 2.31 11.92
C ASN A 11 -5.49 3.08 10.60
N VAL A 12 -5.71 2.43 9.45
CA VAL A 12 -5.97 3.11 8.19
C VAL A 12 -7.36 2.72 7.69
N SER A 13 -8.32 3.62 7.87
CA SER A 13 -9.67 3.48 7.32
C SER A 13 -10.01 4.76 6.57
N SER A 14 -10.18 4.66 5.25
CA SER A 14 -10.69 5.74 4.42
C SER A 14 -12.15 5.43 4.07
N PRO A 15 -13.07 6.40 4.17
CA PRO A 15 -14.45 6.21 3.72
C PRO A 15 -14.58 6.15 2.19
N LEU A 16 -13.54 6.56 1.45
CA LEU A 16 -13.58 6.70 -0.01
C LEU A 16 -12.96 5.52 -0.75
N PHE A 17 -11.95 4.87 -0.16
CA PHE A 17 -11.19 3.82 -0.82
C PHE A 17 -10.59 2.83 0.19
N SER A 18 -10.30 1.61 -0.29
CA SER A 18 -9.52 0.62 0.47
C SER A 18 -8.03 0.75 0.14
N GLU A 19 -7.15 0.34 1.06
CA GLU A 19 -5.72 0.34 0.79
C GLU A 19 -5.31 -0.69 -0.28
N ALA A 20 -6.02 -1.81 -0.35
CA ALA A 20 -5.97 -2.72 -1.47
C ALA A 20 -7.29 -3.46 -1.68
N THR A 21 -7.44 -4.09 -2.84
CA THR A 21 -8.53 -5.01 -3.14
C THR A 21 -7.95 -6.32 -3.66
N LEU A 22 -8.35 -7.44 -3.05
CA LEU A 22 -8.09 -8.78 -3.55
C LEU A 22 -9.26 -9.22 -4.45
N HIS A 23 -8.94 -9.64 -5.68
CA HIS A 23 -9.92 -10.21 -6.59
C HIS A 23 -9.24 -11.22 -7.52
N GLY A 24 -9.74 -12.47 -7.53
CA GLY A 24 -9.21 -13.53 -8.40
C GLY A 24 -7.74 -13.88 -8.13
N GLY A 25 -7.28 -13.79 -6.88
CA GLY A 25 -5.90 -14.07 -6.50
C GLY A 25 -4.90 -12.93 -6.79
N ILE A 26 -5.36 -11.81 -7.35
CA ILE A 26 -4.54 -10.61 -7.60
C ILE A 26 -4.88 -9.56 -6.55
N VAL A 27 -3.84 -8.96 -5.95
CA VAL A 27 -3.95 -7.84 -5.01
C VAL A 27 -3.68 -6.55 -5.76
N TYR A 28 -4.69 -5.68 -5.85
CA TYR A 28 -4.58 -4.34 -6.42
C TYR A 28 -4.36 -3.34 -5.29
N CYS A 29 -3.16 -2.78 -5.20
CA CYS A 29 -2.79 -1.81 -4.16
C CYS A 29 -3.05 -0.37 -4.60
N THR A 30 -3.54 0.44 -3.68
CA THR A 30 -3.56 1.90 -3.80
C THR A 30 -2.14 2.45 -3.64
N GLY A 31 -1.83 3.53 -4.37
CA GLY A 31 -0.52 4.19 -4.30
C GLY A 31 -0.16 4.63 -2.88
N LYS A 32 1.13 4.55 -2.53
CA LYS A 32 1.65 4.97 -1.23
C LYS A 32 2.60 6.15 -1.40
N VAL A 33 2.48 7.10 -0.48
CA VAL A 33 3.39 8.25 -0.33
C VAL A 33 4.21 8.05 0.93
N GLY A 34 5.50 8.38 0.88
CA GLY A 34 6.44 8.24 1.99
C GLY A 34 6.12 9.20 3.14
N ARG A 35 5.13 8.84 3.96
CA ARG A 35 4.63 9.67 5.06
C ARG A 35 4.68 8.97 6.40
N ASN A 36 4.79 9.75 7.47
CA ASN A 36 4.64 9.28 8.83
C ASN A 36 3.15 9.00 9.11
N LEU A 37 2.82 7.76 9.49
CA LEU A 37 1.42 7.37 9.74
C LEU A 37 0.78 8.06 10.96
N ARG A 38 1.59 8.56 11.89
CA ARG A 38 1.10 9.26 13.09
C ARG A 38 0.82 10.73 12.82
N THR A 39 1.71 11.41 12.11
CA THR A 39 1.58 12.86 11.85
C THR A 39 0.89 13.17 10.52
N GLY A 40 0.93 12.24 9.56
CA GLY A 40 0.39 12.42 8.21
C GLY A 40 1.34 13.16 7.25
N GLU A 41 2.46 13.69 7.75
CA GLU A 41 3.45 14.46 7.00
C GLU A 41 4.45 13.57 6.27
N LEU A 42 5.17 14.12 5.29
CA LEU A 42 6.28 13.43 4.63
C LEU A 42 7.34 13.01 5.66
N VAL A 43 8.00 11.88 5.42
CA VAL A 43 9.04 11.41 6.34
C VAL A 43 10.32 12.24 6.30
N SER A 44 10.58 12.93 5.19
CA SER A 44 11.79 13.71 4.91
C SER A 44 11.62 14.50 3.61
N ASP A 45 12.48 15.48 3.36
CA ASP A 45 12.63 16.16 2.05
C ASP A 45 13.44 15.33 1.05
N ASP A 46 14.15 14.28 1.49
CA ASP A 46 14.93 13.40 0.63
C ASP A 46 14.05 12.36 -0.10
N VAL A 47 14.27 12.22 -1.41
CA VAL A 47 13.50 11.32 -2.27
C VAL A 47 13.75 9.84 -1.95
N ALA A 48 14.97 9.46 -1.55
CA ALA A 48 15.29 8.07 -1.25
C ALA A 48 14.64 7.64 0.08
N GLU A 49 14.63 8.52 1.08
CA GLU A 49 13.94 8.28 2.35
C GLU A 49 12.42 8.18 2.15
N GLN A 50 11.81 9.08 1.36
CA GLN A 50 10.39 8.99 1.02
C GLN A 50 10.05 7.71 0.24
N THR A 51 10.88 7.35 -0.75
CA THR A 51 10.68 6.13 -1.54
C THR A 51 10.74 4.88 -0.66
N THR A 52 11.72 4.81 0.24
CA THR A 52 11.86 3.71 1.20
C THR A 52 10.63 3.60 2.10
N ALA A 53 10.14 4.73 2.62
CA ALA A 53 8.93 4.74 3.44
C ALA A 53 7.69 4.30 2.66
N ALA A 54 7.51 4.77 1.42
CA ALA A 54 6.39 4.36 0.56
C ALA A 54 6.38 2.84 0.30
N ILE A 55 7.55 2.25 0.04
CA ILE A 55 7.70 0.81 -0.17
C ILE A 55 7.35 0.02 1.11
N ARG A 56 7.78 0.47 2.29
CA ARG A 56 7.41 -0.16 3.58
C ARG A 56 5.90 -0.14 3.85
N LEU A 57 5.23 0.95 3.45
CA LEU A 57 3.78 1.06 3.54
C LEU A 57 3.06 0.12 2.55
N LEU A 58 3.62 -0.11 1.36
CA LEU A 58 3.11 -1.09 0.42
C LEU A 58 3.28 -2.51 0.95
N GLU A 59 4.45 -2.82 1.51
CA GLU A 59 4.75 -4.13 2.09
C GLU A 59 3.77 -4.48 3.23
N SER A 60 3.44 -3.50 4.07
CA SER A 60 2.46 -3.68 5.15
C SER A 60 1.06 -4.04 4.62
N VAL A 61 0.63 -3.45 3.50
CA VAL A 61 -0.65 -3.80 2.84
C VAL A 61 -0.60 -5.17 2.20
N LEU A 62 0.52 -5.53 1.56
CA LEU A 62 0.71 -6.86 0.99
C LEU A 62 0.67 -7.93 2.08
N HIS A 63 1.30 -7.70 3.24
CA HIS A 63 1.21 -8.60 4.40
C HIS A 63 -0.21 -8.74 4.92
N ALA A 64 -0.98 -7.65 5.00
CA ALA A 64 -2.40 -7.70 5.36
C ALA A 64 -3.25 -8.49 4.34
N ALA A 65 -2.81 -8.58 3.09
CA ALA A 65 -3.40 -9.40 2.03
C ALA A 65 -2.84 -10.84 1.96
N VAL A 66 -2.02 -11.27 2.94
CA VAL A 66 -1.34 -12.58 2.93
C VAL A 66 -0.44 -12.76 1.68
N SER A 67 0.20 -11.68 1.26
CA SER A 67 1.17 -11.61 0.15
C SER A 67 2.45 -10.90 0.60
N ASN A 68 3.41 -10.66 -0.31
CA ASN A 68 4.65 -9.93 -0.04
C ASN A 68 5.27 -9.39 -1.34
N ILE A 69 6.38 -8.65 -1.20
CA ILE A 69 7.06 -7.96 -2.30
C ILE A 69 7.62 -8.91 -3.38
N SER A 70 7.94 -10.16 -3.06
CA SER A 70 8.49 -11.11 -4.04
C SER A 70 7.44 -11.63 -5.03
N LYS A 71 6.15 -11.37 -4.76
CA LYS A 71 5.03 -11.71 -5.64
C LYS A 71 4.56 -10.54 -6.52
N ILE A 72 5.30 -9.44 -6.58
CA ILE A 72 4.93 -8.28 -7.39
C ILE A 72 4.93 -8.64 -8.88
N LEU A 73 3.82 -8.34 -9.55
CA LEU A 73 3.66 -8.50 -11.00
C LEU A 73 3.94 -7.21 -11.76
N LYS A 74 3.63 -6.05 -11.16
CA LYS A 74 3.78 -4.72 -11.77
C LYS A 74 3.91 -3.65 -10.68
N VAL A 75 4.74 -2.63 -10.94
CA VAL A 75 4.85 -1.41 -10.13
C VAL A 75 4.60 -0.21 -11.02
N GLY A 76 3.84 0.77 -10.52
CA GLY A 76 3.66 2.08 -11.13
C GLY A 76 4.26 3.15 -10.23
N PHE A 77 4.99 4.07 -10.83
CA PHE A 77 5.58 5.22 -10.15
C PHE A 77 4.96 6.50 -10.72
N ILE A 78 4.62 7.43 -9.84
CA ILE A 78 4.15 8.77 -10.23
C ILE A 78 5.30 9.72 -9.87
N PRO A 79 5.91 10.40 -10.86
CA PRO A 79 6.96 11.37 -10.63
C PRO A 79 6.44 12.65 -9.97
#